data_AF-A0A2N5H5N2-F1
#
_entry.id   AF-A0A2N5H5N2-F1
#
_cell.length_a   1.000
_cell.length_b   1.000
_cell.length_c   1.000
_cell.angle_alpha   90.00
_cell.angle_beta   90.00
_cell.angle_gamma   90.00
#
_symmetry.space_group_name_H-M   'P 1'
#
loop_
_entity.id
_entity.type
_entity.pdbx_description
1 polymer ?
#
loop_
_entity_poly.entity_id
_entity_poly.type
_entity_poly.pdbx_seq_one_letter_code
_entity_poly.pdbx_strand_id
1 'polypeptide(L)' 'MSKVQIKVNDNGSLRITGDVELVDAEGNVFPTKPTFSLCRCGLSKNKPFCDGSHKGIFQSVVRAPKPEDAE' A
#
# COMPACT_ATOMS: atom_id res chain seq x y z
N MET A 1 12.36 -7.22 -17.11
CA MET A 1 11.95 -7.20 -15.69
C MET A 1 10.65 -6.43 -15.59
N SER A 2 9.62 -6.99 -14.95
CA SER A 2 8.35 -6.29 -14.72
C SER A 2 8.58 -5.11 -13.77
N LYS A 3 7.93 -3.97 -14.08
CA LYS A 3 8.04 -2.76 -13.25
C LYS A 3 7.40 -3.02 -11.88
N VAL A 4 8.17 -2.83 -10.80
CA VAL A 4 7.64 -2.80 -9.43
C VAL A 4 6.79 -1.55 -9.26
N GLN A 5 5.60 -1.70 -8.69
CA GLN A 5 4.64 -0.61 -8.50
C GLN A 5 4.05 -0.60 -7.09
N ILE A 6 3.97 0.59 -6.51
CA ILE A 6 3.19 0.87 -5.31
C ILE A 6 2.08 1.85 -5.72
N LYS A 7 0.83 1.41 -5.63
CA LYS A 7 -0.34 2.22 -5.93
C LYS A 7 -1.01 2.66 -4.64
N VAL A 8 -1.22 3.96 -4.49
CA VAL A 8 -2.04 4.54 -3.42
C VAL A 8 -3.50 4.51 -3.85
N ASN A 9 -4.33 3.69 -3.21
CA ASN A 9 -5.77 3.70 -3.48
C ASN A 9 -6.46 4.77 -2.64
N ASP A 10 -7.37 5.52 -3.25
CA ASP A 10 -8.22 6.46 -2.54
C ASP A 10 -8.99 5.77 -1.44
N ASN A 11 -8.98 6.38 -0.25
CA ASN A 11 -9.69 5.89 0.92
C ASN A 11 -9.36 4.43 1.27
N GLY A 12 -8.18 3.93 0.84
CA GLY A 12 -7.86 2.50 0.89
C GLY A 12 -6.38 2.21 1.07
N SER A 13 -6.02 0.96 0.76
CA SER A 13 -4.68 0.38 0.95
C SER A 13 -3.61 0.98 0.04
N LEU A 14 -2.35 0.71 0.41
CA LEU A 14 -1.24 0.70 -0.55
C LEU A 14 -1.25 -0.66 -1.24
N ARG A 15 -1.35 -0.69 -2.57
CA ARG A 15 -1.27 -1.93 -3.34
C ARG A 15 0.12 -2.07 -3.94
N ILE A 16 0.78 -3.16 -3.60
CA ILE A 16 2.14 -3.46 -4.05
C ILE A 16 2.06 -4.56 -5.10
N THR A 17 2.73 -4.37 -6.22
CA THR A 17 2.80 -5.31 -7.34
C THR A 17 4.25 -5.43 -7.80
N GLY A 18 4.74 -6.66 -7.93
CA GLY A 18 6.08 -6.96 -8.39
C GLY A 18 6.81 -7.89 -7.44
N ASP A 19 8.09 -8.09 -7.74
CA ASP A 19 9.00 -8.86 -6.89
C ASP A 19 9.59 -7.93 -5.83
N VAL A 20 9.09 -8.04 -4.61
CA VAL A 20 9.49 -7.20 -3.46
C VAL A 20 9.52 -8.03 -2.19
N GLU A 21 10.45 -7.69 -1.30
CA GLU A 21 10.51 -8.23 0.05
C GLU A 21 9.85 -7.26 1.04
N LEU A 22 8.96 -7.79 1.87
CA LEU A 22 8.37 -7.05 2.99
C LEU A 22 9.07 -7.50 4.27
N VAL A 23 9.72 -6.58 4.96
CA VAL A 23 10.45 -6.83 6.21
C VAL A 23 9.90 -6.02 7.37
N ASP A 24 10.05 -6.51 8.61
CA ASP A 24 9.79 -5.74 9.82
C ASP A 24 11.02 -4.91 10.26
N ALA A 25 10.92 -4.24 11.41
CA ALA A 25 11.98 -3.39 11.94
C ALA A 25 13.22 -4.18 12.41
N GLU A 26 13.09 -5.48 12.66
CA GLU A 26 14.19 -6.38 13.04
C GLU A 26 14.79 -7.08 11.81
N GLY A 27 14.19 -6.91 10.63
CA GLY A 27 14.63 -7.51 9.37
C GLY A 27 13.97 -8.86 9.06
N ASN A 28 12.96 -9.29 9.82
CA ASN A 28 12.26 -10.54 9.53
C ASN A 28 11.35 -10.39 8.30
N VAL A 29 11.34 -11.39 7.43
CA VAL A 29 10.60 -11.38 6.17
C VAL A 29 9.16 -11.88 6.38
N PHE A 30 8.20 -11.12 5.88
CA PHE A 30 6.80 -11.56 5.80
C PHE A 30 6.57 -12.43 4.55
N PRO A 31 5.77 -13.50 4.64
CA PRO A 31 5.36 -14.26 3.47
C PRO A 31 4.38 -13.45 2.62
N THR A 32 4.78 -13.07 1.40
CA THR A 32 3.96 -12.27 0.49
C THR A 32 3.72 -12.94 -0.86
N LYS A 33 2.66 -12.52 -1.54
CA LYS A 33 2.39 -12.86 -2.95
C LYS A 33 3.01 -11.80 -3.86
N PRO A 34 3.13 -12.04 -5.19
CA PRO A 34 3.56 -11.00 -6.15
C PRO A 34 2.66 -9.76 -6.18
N THR A 35 1.46 -9.85 -5.59
CA THR A 35 0.57 -8.71 -5.39
C THR A 35 -0.08 -8.82 -4.03
N PHE A 36 0.07 -7.78 -3.22
CA PHE A 36 -0.54 -7.70 -1.90
C PHE A 36 -0.92 -6.25 -1.57
N SER A 37 -1.59 -6.04 -0.44
CA SER A 37 -2.03 -4.73 -0.01
C SER A 37 -1.69 -4.50 1.45
N LEU A 38 -1.07 -3.36 1.73
CA LEU A 38 -0.71 -2.92 3.07
C LEU A 38 -1.77 -1.98 3.64
N CYS A 39 -1.98 -2.09 4.95
CA CYS A 39 -2.84 -1.20 5.69
C CYS A 39 -2.28 0.21 5.65
N ARG A 40 -3.13 1.17 5.26
CA ARG A 40 -2.82 2.60 5.30
C ARG A 40 -3.69 3.36 6.30
N CYS A 41 -4.85 2.81 6.66
CA CYS A 41 -5.84 3.48 7.51
C CYS A 41 -5.63 3.29 9.02
N GLY A 42 -4.74 2.39 9.44
CA GLY A 42 -4.55 2.04 10.85
C GLY A 42 -5.62 1.11 11.46
N LEU A 43 -6.74 0.86 10.78
CA LEU A 43 -7.88 0.11 11.33
C LEU A 43 -7.82 -1.41 11.15
N SER A 44 -6.90 -1.93 10.31
CA SER A 44 -6.88 -3.37 10.03
C SER A 44 -6.57 -4.20 11.28
N LYS A 45 -7.24 -5.34 11.43
CA LYS A 45 -6.94 -6.36 12.44
C LYS A 45 -5.84 -7.33 12.00
N ASN A 46 -5.48 -7.34 10.71
CA ASN A 46 -4.46 -8.19 10.11
C ASN A 46 -3.22 -7.40 9.66
N LYS A 47 -2.75 -6.48 10.50
CA LYS A 47 -1.55 -5.68 10.18
C LYS A 47 -0.34 -6.58 9.96
N PRO A 48 0.57 -6.24 9.03
CA PRO A 48 0.62 -5.00 8.24
C PRO A 48 -0.30 -4.97 7.01
N PHE A 49 -1.05 -6.04 6.75
CA PHE A 49 -1.89 -6.18 5.56
C PHE A 49 -3.21 -5.44 5.69
N CYS A 50 -3.84 -5.15 4.55
CA CYS A 50 -5.19 -4.60 4.49
C CYS A 50 -6.23 -5.72 4.48
N ASP A 51 -7.22 -5.63 5.36
CA ASP A 51 -8.39 -6.53 5.46
C ASP A 51 -9.73 -5.88 5.04
N GLY A 52 -9.70 -4.60 4.65
CA GLY A 52 -10.89 -3.86 4.24
C GLY A 52 -11.54 -3.00 5.33
N SER A 53 -11.01 -2.95 6.55
CA SER A 53 -11.54 -2.10 7.64
C SER A 53 -11.54 -0.59 7.35
N HIS A 54 -10.92 -0.14 6.24
CA HIS A 54 -10.95 1.26 5.81
C HIS A 54 -12.30 1.71 5.24
N LYS A 55 -13.14 0.78 4.76
CA LYS A 55 -14.36 1.11 4.02
C LYS A 55 -15.32 1.95 4.87
N GLY A 56 -15.72 3.10 4.33
CA GLY A 56 -16.69 4.01 4.97
C GLY A 56 -16.16 4.84 6.14
N ILE A 57 -14.89 4.66 6.53
CA ILE A 57 -14.31 5.33 7.72
C ILE A 57 -13.06 6.13 7.34
N PHE A 58 -12.20 5.58 6.49
CA PHE A 58 -10.94 6.22 6.12
C PHE A 58 -11.13 7.15 4.93
N GLN A 59 -10.78 8.43 5.11
CA GLN A 59 -10.81 9.44 4.06
C GLN A 59 -9.40 9.95 3.80
N SER A 60 -8.84 9.60 2.64
CA SER A 60 -7.53 10.06 2.22
C SER A 60 -7.37 9.91 0.71
N VAL A 61 -7.29 11.06 0.05
CA VAL A 61 -7.08 11.20 -1.39
C VAL A 61 -5.73 11.88 -1.58
N VAL A 62 -4.78 11.16 -2.15
CA VAL A 62 -3.41 11.66 -2.39
C VAL A 62 -3.15 11.61 -3.89
N ARG A 63 -2.55 12.67 -4.43
CA ARG A 63 -2.21 12.78 -5.85
C ARG A 63 -0.74 13.08 -6.00
N ALA A 64 -0.09 12.40 -6.94
CA ALA A 64 1.19 12.86 -7.44
C ALA A 64 0.97 14.19 -8.16
N PRO A 65 1.93 15.14 -8.08
CA PRO A 65 1.88 16.33 -8.93
C PRO A 65 1.84 15.89 -10.38
N LYS A 66 1.02 16.55 -11.20
CA LYS A 66 1.06 16.30 -12.63
C LYS A 66 2.31 16.98 -13.20
N PRO A 67 2.84 16.49 -14.33
CA PRO A 67 3.98 17.14 -14.99
C PRO A 67 3.71 18.61 -15.36
N GLU A 68 2.45 18.98 -15.57
CA GLU A 68 2.01 20.36 -15.86
C GLU A 68 2.06 21.30 -14.64
N ASP A 69 2.06 20.75 -13.42
CA ASP A 69 2.04 21.51 -12.16
C ASP A 69 3.44 21.74 -11.58
N ALA A 70 4.49 21.25 -12.26
CA ALA A 70 5.89 21.40 -11.86
C ALA A 70 6.54 22.57 -12.61
N GLU A 71 6.17 23.79 -12.21
CA GLU A 71 6.92 25.02 -12.53
C GLU A 71 8.05 25.27 -11.52
#